data_AF-A0A7D5GGH0-F1
#
_entry.id   AF-A0A7D5GGH0-F1
#
_cell.length_a   1.000
_cell.length_b   1.000
_cell.length_c   1.000
_cell.angle_alpha   90.00
_cell.angle_beta   90.00
_cell.angle_gamma   90.00
#
_symmetry.space_group_name_H-M   'P 1'
#
loop_
_entity.id
_entity.type
_entity.pdbx_description
1 polymer ?
#
loop_
_entity_poly.entity_id
_entity_poly.type
_entity_poly.pdbx_seq_one_letter_code
_entity_poly.pdbx_strand_id
1 'polypeptide(L)' 'MSPKVSESTGYGPNTQMSLFGYVMAAILVIVLLPLLPVLVLAWILWKVFVSEEDIEHSFEDWRRESGRPPSGS' A
#
# COMPACT_ATOMS: atom_id res chain seq x y z
N MET A 1 -6.48 -47.78 -32.65
CA MET A 1 -5.90 -47.63 -31.31
C MET A 1 -5.85 -46.13 -31.03
N SER A 2 -6.82 -45.61 -30.27
CA SER A 2 -6.95 -44.17 -30.01
C SER A 2 -6.12 -43.80 -28.79
N PRO A 3 -5.31 -42.73 -28.80
CA PRO A 3 -4.50 -42.37 -27.65
C PRO A 3 -5.44 -42.05 -26.48
N LYS A 4 -5.28 -42.77 -25.37
CA LYS A 4 -5.86 -42.39 -24.08
C LYS A 4 -5.23 -41.05 -23.71
N VAL A 5 -5.94 -39.98 -24.02
CA VAL A 5 -5.68 -38.64 -23.47
C VAL A 5 -5.48 -38.83 -21.98
N SER A 6 -4.30 -38.43 -21.47
CA SER A 6 -3.98 -38.45 -20.05
C SER A 6 -5.21 -38.03 -19.27
N GLU A 7 -5.68 -38.91 -18.38
CA GLU A 7 -6.61 -38.48 -17.35
C GLU A 7 -6.00 -37.22 -16.74
N SER A 8 -6.66 -36.10 -16.98
CA SER A 8 -6.45 -34.87 -16.24
C SER A 8 -6.64 -35.29 -14.81
N THR A 9 -5.53 -35.52 -14.10
CA THR A 9 -5.55 -35.66 -12.66
C THR A 9 -6.10 -34.34 -12.19
N GLY A 10 -7.41 -34.37 -11.93
CA GLY A 10 -8.21 -33.18 -11.77
C GLY A 10 -7.49 -32.29 -10.79
N TYR A 11 -7.33 -31.04 -11.20
CA TYR A 11 -7.05 -29.91 -10.33
C TYR A 11 -8.27 -29.76 -9.39
N GLY A 12 -8.53 -30.78 -8.58
CA GLY A 12 -9.47 -30.74 -7.48
C GLY A 12 -8.93 -29.77 -6.43
N PRO A 13 -9.77 -29.30 -5.49
CA PRO A 13 -9.35 -28.34 -4.50
C PRO A 13 -8.06 -28.79 -3.80
N ASN A 14 -6.94 -28.11 -4.08
CA ASN A 14 -5.64 -28.45 -3.52
C ASN A 14 -5.55 -27.90 -2.09
N THR A 15 -6.28 -28.54 -1.18
CA THR A 15 -6.39 -28.17 0.22
C THR A 15 -5.03 -28.21 0.94
N GLN A 16 -4.08 -29.02 0.47
CA GLN A 16 -2.70 -29.05 0.96
C GLN A 16 -1.93 -27.77 0.60
N MET A 17 -2.05 -27.27 -0.63
CA MET A 17 -1.42 -26.01 -1.04
C MET A 17 -2.08 -24.79 -0.36
N SER A 18 -3.39 -24.89 -0.08
CA SER A 18 -4.12 -23.87 0.67
C SER A 18 -3.75 -23.81 2.16
N LEU A 19 -3.44 -24.96 2.79
CA LEU A 19 -3.04 -25.03 4.20
C LEU A 19 -1.75 -24.24 4.48
N PHE A 20 -0.75 -24.37 3.62
CA PHE A 20 0.50 -23.61 3.75
C PHE A 20 0.24 -22.10 3.74
N GLY A 21 -0.61 -21.63 2.83
CA GLY A 21 -1.01 -20.22 2.75
C GLY A 21 -1.66 -19.71 4.04
N TYR A 22 -2.55 -20.50 4.64
CA TYR A 22 -3.19 -20.12 5.91
C TYR A 22 -2.23 -20.11 7.09
N VAL A 23 -1.28 -21.06 7.16
CA VAL A 23 -0.25 -21.07 8.19
C VAL A 23 0.63 -19.82 8.08
N MET A 24 1.08 -19.48 6.87
CA MET A 24 1.88 -18.28 6.63
C MET A 24 1.09 -17.00 6.97
N ALA A 25 -0.19 -16.93 6.60
CA ALA A 25 -1.05 -15.82 6.94
C ALA A 25 -1.23 -15.67 8.46
N ALA A 26 -1.41 -16.77 9.20
CA ALA A 26 -1.51 -16.75 10.65
C ALA A 26 -0.23 -16.20 11.31
N ILE A 27 0.94 -16.63 10.83
CA ILE A 27 2.23 -16.11 11.31
C ILE A 27 2.32 -14.61 11.04
N LEU A 28 1.95 -14.15 9.84
CA LEU A 28 1.96 -12.73 9.51
C LEU A 28 1.01 -11.93 10.42
N VAL A 29 -0.19 -12.43 10.70
CA VAL A 29 -1.13 -11.76 11.61
C VAL A 29 -0.54 -11.66 13.02
N ILE A 30 0.05 -12.75 13.53
CA ILE A 30 0.68 -12.75 14.86
C ILE A 30 1.82 -11.73 14.96
N VAL A 31 2.55 -11.48 13.88
CA VAL A 31 3.66 -10.51 13.85
C VAL A 31 3.17 -9.08 13.60
N LEU A 32 2.28 -8.88 12.63
CA LEU A 32 1.86 -7.54 12.18
C LEU A 32 0.84 -6.91 13.12
N LEU A 33 -0.07 -7.69 13.70
CA LEU A 33 -1.12 -7.17 14.58
C LEU A 33 -0.56 -6.48 15.84
N PRO A 34 0.43 -7.04 16.57
CA PRO A 34 1.06 -6.31 17.68
C PRO A 34 1.97 -5.16 17.21
N LEU A 35 2.45 -5.17 15.97
CA LEU A 35 3.24 -4.07 15.40
C LEU A 35 2.37 -2.88 14.97
N LEU A 36 1.12 -3.15 14.59
CA LEU A 36 0.13 -2.17 14.14
C LEU A 36 -0.01 -0.95 15.06
N PRO A 37 -0.16 -1.06 16.40
CA PRO A 37 -0.22 0.11 17.28
C PRO A 37 1.04 0.97 17.22
N VAL A 38 2.22 0.37 17.05
CA VAL A 38 3.48 1.12 16.90
C VAL A 38 3.52 1.88 15.59
N LEU A 39 3.11 1.24 14.49
CA LEU A 39 3.03 1.87 13.17
C LEU A 39 2.03 3.02 13.15
N VAL A 40 0.89 2.87 13.81
CA VAL A 40 -0.12 3.93 13.94
C VAL A 40 0.45 5.13 14.70
N LEU A 41 1.10 4.91 15.83
CA LEU A 41 1.73 6.00 16.58
C LEU A 41 2.81 6.70 15.76
N ALA A 42 3.69 5.94 15.11
CA ALA A 42 4.73 6.51 14.23
C ALA A 42 4.12 7.32 13.08
N TRP A 43 3.04 6.83 12.47
CA TRP A 43 2.33 7.52 11.40
C TRP A 43 1.68 8.83 11.89
N ILE A 44 1.06 8.83 13.07
CA ILE A 44 0.49 10.04 13.67
C ILE A 44 1.59 11.08 13.92
N LEU A 45 2.70 10.66 14.54
CA LEU A 45 3.82 11.55 14.81
C LEU A 45 4.40 12.12 13.51
N TRP A 46 4.56 11.30 12.46
CA TRP A 46 4.99 11.77 11.16
C TRP A 46 4.03 12.81 10.56
N LYS A 47 2.72 12.54 10.62
CA LYS A 47 1.70 13.45 10.09
C LYS A 47 1.68 14.80 10.80
N VAL A 48 1.86 14.80 12.13
CA VAL A 48 1.83 16.01 12.95
C VAL A 48 3.12 16.81 12.82
N PHE A 49 4.28 16.15 12.91
CA PHE A 49 5.55 16.85 13.04
C PHE A 49 6.34 17.03 11.75
N VAL A 50 6.05 16.25 10.72
CA VAL A 50 6.85 16.22 9.47
C VAL A 50 6.02 16.63 8.25
N SER A 51 4.72 16.31 8.21
CA SER A 51 3.88 16.58 7.03
C SER A 51 3.18 17.94 7.05
N GLU A 52 3.49 18.83 8.00
CA GLU A 52 2.84 20.15 8.14
C GLU A 52 3.43 21.21 7.18
N GLU A 53 4.50 20.89 6.46
CA GLU A 53 5.25 21.84 5.62
C GLU A 53 4.59 22.14 4.25
N ASP A 54 3.62 21.34 3.78
CA ASP A 54 3.16 21.39 2.37
C ASP A 54 1.78 22.02 2.12
N ILE A 55 1.00 22.39 3.14
CA ILE A 55 -0.40 22.83 2.94
C ILE A 55 -0.54 24.35 2.74
N GLU A 56 0.42 25.17 3.17
CA GLU A 56 0.24 26.63 3.23
C GLU A 56 0.80 27.46 2.04
N HIS A 57 1.58 26.87 1.13
CA HIS A 57 2.25 27.67 0.09
C HIS A 57 1.43 27.92 -1.20
N SER A 58 0.38 27.15 -1.47
CA SER A 58 -0.20 27.17 -2.82
C SER A 58 -1.05 28.42 -3.15
N PHE A 59 -1.73 29.02 -2.18
CA PHE A 59 -2.67 30.13 -2.47
C PHE A 59 -2.03 31.51 -2.39
N GLU A 60 -1.11 31.73 -1.45
CA GLU A 60 -0.42 33.02 -1.29
C GLU A 60 0.71 33.21 -2.29
N ASP A 61 1.44 32.16 -2.65
CA ASP A 61 2.45 32.23 -3.70
C ASP A 61 1.80 32.39 -5.09
N TRP A 62 0.67 31.73 -5.35
CA TRP A 62 -0.10 31.94 -6.59
C TRP A 62 -0.60 33.39 -6.73
N ARG A 63 -1.04 34.01 -5.63
CA ARG A 63 -1.44 35.43 -5.63
C ARG A 63 -0.26 36.36 -5.88
N ARG A 64 0.91 36.07 -5.30
CA ARG A 64 2.13 36.86 -5.50
C ARG A 64 2.65 36.78 -6.94
N GLU A 65 2.55 35.62 -7.58
CA GLU A 65 3.04 35.40 -8.94
C GLU A 65 2.08 36.01 -9.99
N SER A 66 0.77 35.88 -9.80
CA SER A 66 -0.25 36.44 -10.70
C SER A 66 -0.36 37.98 -10.68
N GLY A 67 0.23 38.63 -9.67
CA GLY A 67 0.26 40.10 -9.56
C GLY A 67 1.45 40.77 -10.24
N ARG A 68 2.42 40.02 -10.78
CA ARG A 68 3.55 40.60 -11.54
C ARG A 68 3.12 40.91 -12.98
N PRO A 69 3.11 42.19 -13.42
CA PRO A 69 2.94 42.48 -14.83
C PRO A 69 4.10 41.88 -15.62
N PRO A 70 3.88 41.37 -16.84
CA PRO A 70 4.96 40.83 -17.65
C PRO A 70 5.98 41.94 -17.92
N SER A 71 7.17 41.84 -17.34
CA SER A 71 8.28 42.73 -17.66
C SER A 71 8.76 42.36 -19.06
N GLY A 72 8.17 43.01 -20.06
CA GLY A 72 8.72 43.06 -21.40
C GLY A 72 9.98 43.90 -21.41
N SER A 73 11.10 43.29 -21.81
CA SER A 73 12.27 43.95 -22.37
C SER A 73 12.85 43.05 -23.45
#